data_AF-A0A316KJG3-F1
#
_entry.id   AF-A0A316KJG3-F1
#
_cell.length_a   1.000
_cell.length_b   1.000
_cell.length_c   1.000
_cell.angle_alpha   90.00
_cell.angle_beta   90.00
_cell.angle_gamma   90.00
#
_symmetry.space_group_name_H-M   'P 1'
#
loop_
_entity.id
_entity.type
_entity.pdbx_description
1 polymer ?
#
loop_
_entity_poly.entity_id
_entity_poly.type
_entity_poly.pdbx_seq_one_letter_code
_entity_poly.pdbx_strand_id
1 'polypeptide(L)'
;MTRTELIAAVATASLKEQLSGEPEGTQRICMLGLDAEVVRAVAQAVIADGEISNEVMVRVGTVFDPNGNLPAETRSDESITHWRHCRLPDDKRAVLFAASQDELQRNDKSVEKVTRIETDKLRLRYADWMHCAGLTDRFLDQKKREHLAAALQAANETHAARTIETFSAFVLAISDNVISKGMPLQK
;
A
#
# COMPACT_ATOMS: atom_id res chain seq x y z
N MET A 1 4.11 13.47 8.50
CA MET A 1 3.52 12.40 7.68
C MET A 1 2.30 12.93 6.96
N THR A 2 2.30 12.86 5.63
CA THR A 2 1.18 13.22 4.76
C THR A 2 0.23 12.03 4.55
N ARG A 3 -0.92 12.28 3.92
CA ARG A 3 -1.90 11.22 3.57
C ARG A 3 -1.27 10.16 2.66
N THR A 4 -0.56 10.61 1.63
CA THR A 4 0.09 9.76 0.63
C THR A 4 1.23 8.95 1.25
N GLU A 5 2.02 9.57 2.15
CA GLU A 5 3.07 8.88 2.91
C GLU A 5 2.50 7.76 3.80
N LEU A 6 1.38 8.01 4.48
CA LEU A 6 0.74 6.97 5.30
C LEU A 6 0.20 5.81 4.44
N ILE A 7 -0.43 6.09 3.29
CA ILE A 7 -0.88 5.05 2.36
C ILE A 7 0.32 4.20 1.89
N ALA A 8 1.42 4.86 1.52
CA ALA A 8 2.64 4.19 1.08
C ALA A 8 3.25 3.30 2.17
N ALA A 9 3.26 3.77 3.43
CA ALA A 9 3.73 2.98 4.57
C ALA A 9 2.88 1.72 4.79
N VAL A 10 1.55 1.83 4.74
CA VAL A 10 0.65 0.68 4.92
C VAL A 10 0.77 -0.31 3.75
N ALA A 11 0.90 0.18 2.51
CA ALA A 11 1.13 -0.68 1.35
C ALA A 11 2.48 -1.41 1.45
N THR A 12 3.53 -0.74 1.93
CA THR A 12 4.85 -1.32 2.15
C THR A 12 4.82 -2.38 3.26
N ALA A 13 4.09 -2.14 4.35
CA ALA A 13 3.88 -3.12 5.41
C ALA A 13 3.12 -4.36 4.88
N SER A 14 2.08 -4.15 4.07
CA SER A 14 1.36 -5.24 3.41
C SER A 14 2.26 -6.06 2.47
N LEU A 15 3.18 -5.41 1.76
CA LEU A 15 4.15 -6.07 0.89
C LEU A 15 5.14 -6.92 1.69
N LYS A 16 5.66 -6.39 2.81
CA LYS A 16 6.53 -7.13 3.73
C LYS A 16 5.87 -8.39 4.26
N GLU A 17 4.61 -8.27 4.72
CA GLU A 17 3.85 -9.41 5.21
C GLU A 17 3.69 -10.49 4.11
N GLN A 18 3.33 -10.09 2.89
CA GLN A 18 3.20 -11.01 1.74
C GLN A 18 4.53 -11.74 1.43
N LEU A 19 5.65 -11.02 1.43
CA LEU A 19 6.98 -11.59 1.19
C LEU A 19 7.42 -12.56 2.30
N SER A 20 7.04 -12.29 3.54
CA SER A 20 7.34 -13.13 4.69
C SER A 20 6.45 -14.38 4.79
N GLY A 21 5.19 -14.28 4.34
CA GLY A 21 4.23 -15.39 4.36
C GLY A 21 4.52 -16.46 3.31
N GLU A 22 5.14 -16.08 2.19
CA GLU A 22 5.59 -16.99 1.13
C GLU A 22 7.11 -16.84 0.93
N PRO A 23 7.93 -17.53 1.77
CA PRO A 23 9.39 -17.42 1.73
C PRO A 23 10.00 -18.03 0.45
N GLU A 24 9.30 -18.93 -0.19
CA GLU A 24 9.73 -19.59 -1.43
C GLU A 24 8.95 -19.07 -2.65
N GLY A 25 9.62 -19.10 -3.81
CA GLY A 25 9.00 -18.74 -5.08
C GLY A 25 9.09 -17.26 -5.42
N THR A 26 8.47 -16.89 -6.53
CA THR A 26 8.54 -15.54 -7.08
C THR A 26 7.17 -14.89 -7.11
N GLN A 27 7.02 -13.74 -6.43
CA GLN A 27 5.74 -13.06 -6.30
C GLN A 27 5.52 -12.00 -7.40
N ARG A 28 4.25 -11.76 -7.75
CA ARG A 28 3.81 -10.75 -8.72
C ARG A 28 2.75 -9.88 -8.06
N ILE A 29 3.09 -8.63 -7.79
CA ILE A 29 2.27 -7.75 -6.96
C ILE A 29 1.93 -6.51 -7.76
N CYS A 30 0.63 -6.30 -7.96
CA CYS A 30 0.08 -5.23 -8.78
C CYS A 30 -0.59 -4.18 -7.90
N MET A 31 -0.18 -2.93 -8.03
CA MET A 31 -0.93 -1.77 -7.53
C MET A 31 -2.10 -1.50 -8.47
N LEU A 32 -3.32 -1.62 -7.93
CA LEU A 32 -4.54 -1.61 -8.72
C LEU A 32 -5.52 -0.55 -8.23
N GLY A 33 -6.03 0.25 -9.16
CA GLY A 33 -7.04 1.27 -8.87
C GLY A 33 -6.55 2.38 -7.93
N LEU A 34 -5.23 2.58 -7.85
CA LEU A 34 -4.61 3.64 -7.07
C LEU A 34 -4.25 4.83 -7.97
N ASP A 35 -4.37 6.03 -7.43
CA ASP A 35 -3.98 7.25 -8.12
C ASP A 35 -2.46 7.29 -8.36
N ALA A 36 -2.05 7.99 -9.42
CA ALA A 36 -0.64 8.09 -9.81
C ALA A 36 0.28 8.63 -8.70
N GLU A 37 -0.22 9.56 -7.88
CA GLU A 37 0.53 10.06 -6.72
C GLU A 37 0.79 8.95 -5.69
N VAL A 38 -0.23 8.14 -5.38
CA VAL A 38 -0.12 7.02 -4.45
C VAL A 38 0.82 5.95 -5.02
N VAL A 39 0.67 5.58 -6.29
CA VAL A 39 1.56 4.61 -6.96
C VAL A 39 3.02 5.03 -6.85
N ARG A 40 3.33 6.31 -7.13
CA ARG A 40 4.69 6.84 -7.00
C ARG A 40 5.19 6.79 -5.56
N ALA A 41 4.36 7.20 -4.60
CA ALA A 41 4.75 7.20 -3.20
C ALA A 41 5.03 5.79 -2.66
N VAL A 42 4.21 4.80 -3.04
CA VAL A 42 4.45 3.38 -2.71
C VAL A 42 5.76 2.91 -3.34
N ALA A 43 5.98 3.19 -4.62
CA ALA A 43 7.22 2.83 -5.31
C ALA A 43 8.45 3.43 -4.62
N GLN A 44 8.41 4.72 -4.27
CA GLN A 44 9.50 5.39 -3.54
C GLN A 44 9.73 4.77 -2.16
N ALA A 45 8.66 4.48 -1.42
CA ALA A 45 8.76 3.85 -0.10
C ALA A 45 9.44 2.48 -0.18
N VAL A 46 9.08 1.64 -1.16
CA VAL A 46 9.68 0.31 -1.35
C VAL A 46 11.15 0.39 -1.77
N ILE A 47 11.51 1.35 -2.64
CA ILE A 47 12.90 1.57 -3.04
C ILE A 47 13.75 2.04 -1.85
N ALA A 48 13.19 2.88 -0.98
CA ALA A 48 13.87 3.41 0.19
C ALA A 48 13.90 2.43 1.39
N ASP A 49 13.12 1.35 1.34
CA ASP A 49 13.01 0.39 2.44
C ASP A 49 14.18 -0.60 2.45
N GLY A 50 15.02 -0.51 3.48
CA GLY A 50 16.23 -1.33 3.60
C GLY A 50 16.00 -2.83 3.74
N GLU A 51 14.79 -3.27 4.10
CA GLU A 51 14.48 -4.69 4.26
C GLU A 51 14.08 -5.33 2.92
N ILE A 52 13.29 -4.63 2.10
CA ILE A 52 12.69 -5.24 0.89
C ILE A 52 13.22 -4.69 -0.44
N SER A 53 13.92 -3.56 -0.45
CA SER A 53 14.44 -2.94 -1.68
C SER A 53 15.36 -3.88 -2.49
N ASN A 54 16.13 -4.71 -1.80
CA ASN A 54 17.00 -5.69 -2.45
C ASN A 54 16.23 -6.89 -3.02
N GLU A 55 15.07 -7.24 -2.47
CA GLU A 55 14.29 -8.40 -2.88
C GLU A 55 13.20 -8.07 -3.92
N VAL A 56 12.76 -6.81 -3.96
CA VAL A 56 11.65 -6.35 -4.80
C VAL A 56 12.16 -5.53 -5.97
N MET A 57 11.78 -5.94 -7.18
CA MET A 57 11.97 -5.15 -8.39
C MET A 57 10.75 -4.23 -8.59
N VAL A 58 10.95 -2.91 -8.60
CA VAL A 58 9.86 -1.94 -8.80
C VAL A 58 9.76 -1.55 -10.28
N ARG A 59 8.56 -1.59 -10.87
CA ARG A 59 8.29 -1.32 -12.29
C ARG A 59 7.02 -0.49 -12.47
N VAL A 60 7.17 0.81 -12.66
CA VAL A 60 6.07 1.78 -12.77
C VAL A 60 6.01 2.36 -14.17
N GLY A 61 4.83 2.31 -14.79
CA GLY A 61 4.61 2.89 -16.12
C GLY A 61 4.64 4.41 -16.12
N THR A 62 5.00 4.98 -17.26
CA THR A 62 5.08 6.42 -17.54
C THR A 62 3.75 7.12 -17.26
N VAL A 63 2.62 6.43 -17.44
CA VAL A 63 1.28 6.95 -17.09
C VAL A 63 1.16 7.35 -15.61
N PHE A 64 1.89 6.68 -14.72
CA PHE A 64 1.90 6.96 -13.29
C PHE A 64 3.04 7.89 -12.87
N ASP A 65 4.09 8.05 -13.68
CA ASP A 65 5.21 8.96 -13.40
C ASP A 65 5.63 9.75 -14.65
N PRO A 66 4.75 10.63 -15.18
CA PRO A 66 4.98 11.31 -16.46
C PRO A 66 6.17 12.27 -16.43
N ASN A 67 6.48 12.81 -15.25
CA ASN A 67 7.59 13.74 -15.05
C ASN A 67 8.90 13.02 -14.71
N GLY A 68 8.86 11.70 -14.51
CA GLY A 68 10.05 10.93 -14.21
C GLY A 68 10.68 11.25 -12.86
N ASN A 69 9.89 11.27 -11.80
CA ASN A 69 10.38 11.47 -10.43
C ASN A 69 10.97 10.19 -9.82
N LEU A 70 10.65 9.02 -10.39
CA LEU A 70 11.22 7.74 -10.00
C LEU A 70 12.56 7.49 -10.74
N PRO A 71 13.49 6.74 -10.13
CA PRO A 71 14.71 6.30 -10.79
C PRO A 71 14.42 5.60 -12.12
N ALA A 72 15.28 5.82 -13.12
CA ALA A 72 15.04 5.36 -14.49
C ALA A 72 14.89 3.84 -14.58
N GLU A 73 15.66 3.10 -13.79
CA GLU A 73 15.64 1.64 -13.68
C GLU A 73 14.34 1.07 -13.12
N THR A 74 13.49 1.91 -12.51
CA THR A 74 12.18 1.50 -12.00
C THR A 74 11.04 1.78 -12.96
N ARG A 75 11.32 2.38 -14.12
CA ARG A 75 10.29 2.70 -15.12
C ARG A 75 10.11 1.55 -16.10
N SER A 76 8.86 1.25 -16.41
CA SER A 76 8.54 0.35 -17.51
C SER A 76 7.07 0.42 -17.88
N ASP A 77 6.80 0.50 -19.19
CA ASP A 77 5.46 0.48 -19.78
C ASP A 77 5.05 -0.93 -20.25
N GLU A 78 5.73 -1.96 -19.76
CA GLU A 78 5.38 -3.36 -20.00
C GLU A 78 4.04 -3.73 -19.35
N SER A 79 3.24 -4.54 -20.05
CA SER A 79 1.90 -4.90 -19.62
C SER A 79 1.86 -5.83 -18.39
N ILE A 80 0.69 -5.90 -17.72
CA ILE A 80 0.40 -6.90 -16.68
C ILE A 80 0.73 -8.34 -17.14
N THR A 81 0.40 -8.68 -18.39
CA THR A 81 0.67 -10.00 -18.95
C THR A 81 2.19 -10.26 -19.05
N HIS A 82 2.98 -9.26 -19.41
CA HIS A 82 4.44 -9.35 -19.35
C HIS A 82 4.89 -9.65 -17.92
N TRP A 83 4.51 -8.80 -16.95
CA TRP A 83 5.01 -8.93 -15.57
C TRP A 83 4.63 -10.26 -14.95
N ARG A 84 3.44 -10.77 -15.23
CA ARG A 84 2.98 -12.09 -14.78
C ARG A 84 3.86 -13.24 -15.26
N HIS A 85 4.46 -13.14 -16.44
CA HIS A 85 5.19 -14.25 -17.07
C HIS A 85 6.70 -14.04 -17.15
N CYS A 86 7.19 -12.81 -16.96
CA CYS A 86 8.62 -12.53 -17.04
C CYS A 86 9.40 -13.31 -15.97
N ARG A 87 10.62 -13.71 -16.32
CA ARG A 87 11.59 -14.20 -15.35
C ARG A 87 12.20 -13.00 -14.63
N LEU A 88 12.24 -13.05 -13.30
CA LEU A 88 12.92 -12.03 -12.52
C LEU A 88 14.43 -12.33 -12.47
N PRO A 89 15.26 -11.29 -12.28
CA PRO A 89 16.66 -11.48 -11.91
C PRO A 89 16.80 -12.43 -10.71
N ASP A 90 17.89 -13.21 -10.66
CA ASP A 90 18.05 -14.26 -9.64
C ASP A 90 18.15 -13.69 -8.20
N ASP A 91 18.46 -12.41 -8.04
CA ASP A 91 18.49 -11.66 -6.78
C ASP A 91 17.12 -11.07 -6.38
N LYS A 92 16.09 -11.19 -7.23
CA LYS A 92 14.76 -10.61 -7.00
C LYS A 92 13.72 -11.68 -6.75
N ARG A 93 13.04 -11.57 -5.61
CA ARG A 93 11.95 -12.47 -5.19
C ARG A 93 10.57 -11.98 -5.61
N ALA A 94 10.42 -10.69 -5.89
CA ALA A 94 9.15 -10.15 -6.34
C ALA A 94 9.32 -9.02 -7.35
N VAL A 95 8.26 -8.78 -8.12
CA VAL A 95 8.08 -7.53 -8.86
C VAL A 95 6.82 -6.82 -8.37
N LEU A 96 6.99 -5.55 -8.05
CA LEU A 96 5.93 -4.60 -7.75
C LEU A 96 5.71 -3.73 -8.98
N PHE A 97 4.51 -3.78 -9.54
CA PHE A 97 4.15 -2.98 -10.71
C PHE A 97 2.77 -2.33 -10.56
N ALA A 98 2.43 -1.39 -11.43
CA ALA A 98 1.13 -0.73 -11.43
C ALA A 98 0.39 -1.00 -12.74
N ALA A 99 -0.93 -1.08 -12.67
CA ALA A 99 -1.79 -1.27 -13.83
C ALA A 99 -2.81 -0.13 -13.96
N SER A 100 -2.87 0.48 -15.14
CA SER A 100 -3.89 1.49 -15.45
C SER A 100 -5.27 0.87 -15.68
N GLN A 101 -6.33 1.68 -15.60
CA GLN A 101 -7.69 1.25 -15.95
C GLN A 101 -7.80 0.77 -17.40
N ASP A 102 -7.08 1.40 -18.32
CA ASP A 102 -7.05 0.98 -19.73
C ASP A 102 -6.39 -0.39 -19.91
N GLU A 103 -5.33 -0.69 -19.15
CA GLU A 103 -4.69 -2.00 -19.15
C GLU A 103 -5.56 -3.09 -18.55
N LEU A 104 -6.29 -2.76 -17.48
CA LEU A 104 -7.25 -3.65 -16.83
C LEU A 104 -8.32 -4.12 -17.82
N GLN A 105 -8.92 -3.20 -18.56
CA GLN A 105 -9.94 -3.52 -19.57
C GLN A 105 -9.42 -4.44 -20.67
N ARG A 106 -8.12 -4.36 -21.01
CA ARG A 106 -7.50 -5.17 -22.06
C ARG A 106 -6.99 -6.53 -21.56
N ASN A 107 -6.68 -6.66 -20.27
CA ASN A 107 -5.95 -7.81 -19.71
C ASN A 107 -6.66 -8.49 -18.52
N ASP A 108 -7.97 -8.34 -18.40
CA ASP A 108 -8.78 -8.75 -17.23
C ASP A 108 -8.41 -10.13 -16.64
N LYS A 109 -8.26 -11.15 -17.50
CA LYS A 109 -7.87 -12.52 -17.07
C LYS A 109 -6.49 -12.64 -16.41
N SER A 110 -5.55 -11.76 -16.74
CA SER A 110 -4.22 -11.73 -16.12
C SER A 110 -4.26 -11.07 -14.74
N VAL A 111 -5.17 -10.13 -14.54
CA VAL A 111 -5.34 -9.35 -13.31
C VAL A 111 -5.89 -10.21 -12.17
N GLU A 112 -6.75 -11.18 -12.48
CA GLU A 112 -7.29 -12.15 -11.50
C GLU A 112 -6.23 -13.04 -10.86
N LYS A 113 -5.06 -13.18 -11.50
CA LYS A 113 -4.02 -14.15 -11.11
C LYS A 113 -2.78 -13.51 -10.49
N VAL A 114 -2.83 -12.22 -10.21
CA VAL A 114 -1.73 -11.50 -9.54
C VAL A 114 -2.20 -11.01 -8.18
N THR A 115 -1.28 -11.00 -7.21
CA THR A 115 -1.53 -10.41 -5.89
C THR A 115 -1.74 -8.91 -6.07
N ARG A 116 -2.68 -8.33 -5.32
CA ARG A 116 -3.11 -6.94 -5.50
C ARG A 116 -2.88 -6.11 -4.25
N ILE A 117 -2.31 -4.93 -4.45
CA ILE A 117 -2.36 -3.80 -3.52
C ILE A 117 -3.44 -2.87 -4.07
N GLU A 118 -4.60 -2.86 -3.41
CA GLU A 118 -5.78 -2.11 -3.84
C GLU A 118 -6.52 -1.50 -2.65
N THR A 119 -7.28 -0.43 -2.89
CA THR A 119 -7.97 0.35 -1.86
C THR A 119 -8.74 -0.51 -0.85
N ASP A 120 -9.55 -1.44 -1.32
CA ASP A 120 -10.40 -2.26 -0.45
C ASP A 120 -9.59 -3.18 0.46
N LYS A 121 -8.52 -3.78 -0.05
CA LYS A 121 -7.64 -4.63 0.77
C LYS A 121 -6.86 -3.83 1.78
N LEU A 122 -6.31 -2.67 1.38
CA LEU A 122 -5.55 -1.81 2.28
C LEU A 122 -6.41 -1.27 3.42
N ARG A 123 -7.67 -0.88 3.14
CA ARG A 123 -8.57 -0.35 4.17
C ARG A 123 -8.92 -1.35 5.27
N LEU A 124 -8.81 -2.66 5.01
CA LEU A 124 -9.04 -3.71 6.00
C LEU A 124 -7.85 -3.94 6.95
N ARG A 125 -6.69 -3.33 6.68
CA ARG A 125 -5.45 -3.51 7.47
C ARG A 125 -5.40 -2.57 8.68
N TYR A 126 -6.41 -2.61 9.53
CA TYR A 126 -6.60 -1.64 10.63
C TYR A 126 -5.38 -1.52 11.56
N ALA A 127 -4.75 -2.64 11.88
CA ALA A 127 -3.55 -2.67 12.71
C ALA A 127 -2.41 -1.87 12.09
N ASP A 128 -2.16 -2.04 10.78
CA ASP A 128 -1.11 -1.32 10.07
C ASP A 128 -1.40 0.16 9.95
N TRP A 129 -2.66 0.54 9.72
CA TRP A 129 -3.06 1.95 9.72
C TRP A 129 -2.76 2.62 11.05
N MET A 130 -3.11 1.98 12.17
CA MET A 130 -2.79 2.50 13.50
C MET A 130 -1.27 2.54 13.72
N HIS A 131 -0.57 1.45 13.42
CA HIS A 131 0.86 1.35 13.62
C HIS A 131 1.63 2.40 12.81
N CYS A 132 1.41 2.47 11.50
CA CYS A 132 2.05 3.44 10.61
C CYS A 132 1.67 4.87 10.96
N ALA A 133 0.46 5.10 11.51
CA ALA A 133 0.06 6.41 12.02
C ALA A 133 0.73 6.82 13.34
N GLY A 134 1.56 5.96 13.94
CA GLY A 134 2.23 6.22 15.23
C GLY A 134 1.38 5.90 16.46
N LEU A 135 0.19 5.33 16.27
CA LEU A 135 -0.73 4.93 17.34
C LEU A 135 -0.31 3.60 17.98
N THR A 136 0.88 3.61 18.59
CA THR A 136 1.55 2.46 19.22
C THR A 136 1.04 2.19 20.64
N ASP A 137 1.58 1.15 21.30
CA ASP A 137 1.27 0.81 22.71
C ASP A 137 1.51 1.96 23.70
N ARG A 138 2.34 2.95 23.32
CA ARG A 138 2.54 4.17 24.11
C ARG A 138 1.26 4.98 24.28
N PHE A 139 0.39 4.98 23.27
CA PHE A 139 -0.83 5.78 23.23
C PHE A 139 -2.09 4.93 23.38
N LEU A 140 -2.05 3.71 22.87
CA LEU A 140 -3.18 2.78 22.82
C LEU A 140 -2.88 1.52 23.61
N ASP A 141 -3.55 1.35 24.74
CA ASP A 141 -3.66 0.02 25.36
C ASP A 141 -4.48 -0.93 24.47
N GLN A 142 -4.44 -2.23 24.79
CA GLN A 142 -5.12 -3.26 24.01
C GLN A 142 -6.63 -2.98 23.81
N LYS A 143 -7.31 -2.51 24.86
CA LYS A 143 -8.75 -2.23 24.79
C LYS A 143 -9.03 -1.04 23.86
N LYS A 144 -8.24 0.03 23.95
CA LYS A 144 -8.36 1.20 23.06
C LYS A 144 -8.06 0.84 21.62
N ARG A 145 -7.08 -0.04 21.39
CA ARG A 145 -6.76 -0.55 20.05
C ARG A 145 -7.94 -1.31 19.44
N GLU A 146 -8.58 -2.18 20.22
CA GLU A 146 -9.79 -2.90 19.78
C GLU A 146 -10.95 -1.95 19.46
N HIS A 147 -11.18 -0.92 20.30
CA HIS A 147 -12.23 0.08 20.04
C HIS A 147 -11.93 0.90 18.79
N LEU A 148 -10.67 1.32 18.60
CA LEU A 148 -10.28 2.07 17.41
C LEU A 148 -10.38 1.20 16.16
N ALA A 149 -9.98 -0.07 16.21
CA ALA A 149 -10.15 -1.00 15.09
C ALA A 149 -11.64 -1.15 14.72
N ALA A 150 -12.53 -1.30 15.71
CA ALA A 150 -13.97 -1.35 15.47
C ALA A 150 -14.52 -0.05 14.86
N ALA A 151 -14.03 1.11 15.30
CA ALA A 151 -14.43 2.40 14.73
C ALA A 151 -13.95 2.58 13.28
N LEU A 152 -12.72 2.17 12.97
CA LEU A 152 -12.19 2.18 11.60
C LEU A 152 -12.97 1.21 10.70
N GLN A 153 -13.33 0.04 11.23
CA GLN A 153 -14.19 -0.92 10.53
C GLN A 153 -15.57 -0.33 10.24
N ALA A 154 -16.22 0.27 11.23
CA ALA A 154 -17.51 0.93 11.05
C ALA A 154 -17.43 2.07 10.01
N ALA A 155 -16.35 2.86 10.01
CA ALA A 155 -16.14 3.91 9.00
C ALA A 155 -15.99 3.35 7.57
N ASN A 156 -15.41 2.17 7.42
CA ASN A 156 -15.33 1.46 6.14
C ASN A 156 -16.68 0.92 5.67
N GLU A 157 -17.41 0.26 6.56
CA GLU A 157 -18.70 -0.38 6.27
C GLU A 157 -19.80 0.63 5.97
N THR A 158 -19.78 1.78 6.65
CA THR A 158 -20.72 2.89 6.40
C THR A 158 -20.32 3.80 5.24
N HIS A 159 -19.17 3.51 4.62
CA HIS A 159 -18.57 4.33 3.56
C HIS A 159 -18.33 5.80 3.95
N ALA A 160 -18.19 6.10 5.25
CA ALA A 160 -17.86 7.43 5.75
C ALA A 160 -16.49 7.92 5.23
N ALA A 161 -15.57 6.98 4.96
CA ALA A 161 -14.28 7.22 4.32
C ALA A 161 -14.10 6.28 3.12
N ARG A 162 -14.76 6.62 2.01
CA ARG A 162 -14.93 5.74 0.84
C ARG A 162 -13.66 5.53 0.02
N THR A 163 -12.78 6.52 -0.06
CA THR A 163 -11.52 6.44 -0.82
C THR A 163 -10.34 6.17 0.12
N ILE A 164 -9.23 5.69 -0.43
CA ILE A 164 -8.03 5.44 0.38
C ILE A 164 -7.45 6.73 0.97
N GLU A 165 -7.57 7.85 0.26
CA GLU A 165 -7.10 9.18 0.69
C GLU A 165 -7.98 9.74 1.82
N THR A 166 -9.30 9.57 1.72
CA THR A 166 -10.23 9.99 2.78
C THR A 166 -10.05 9.13 4.03
N PHE A 167 -9.81 7.82 3.86
CA PHE A 167 -9.48 6.93 4.97
C PHE A 167 -8.14 7.30 5.62
N SER A 168 -7.11 7.54 4.83
CA SER A 168 -5.81 8.01 5.33
C SER A 168 -5.92 9.34 6.08
N ALA A 169 -6.68 10.31 5.55
CA ALA A 169 -6.93 11.58 6.21
C ALA A 169 -7.63 11.40 7.56
N PHE A 170 -8.62 10.50 7.62
CA PHE A 170 -9.35 10.19 8.84
C PHE A 170 -8.44 9.59 9.91
N VAL A 171 -7.60 8.62 9.55
CA VAL A 171 -6.62 8.01 10.47
C VAL A 171 -5.60 9.03 10.97
N LEU A 172 -5.08 9.90 10.10
CA LEU A 172 -4.16 10.98 10.49
C LEU A 172 -4.82 11.98 11.45
N ALA A 173 -6.08 12.34 11.23
CA ALA A 173 -6.81 13.22 12.14
C ALA A 173 -6.98 12.59 13.53
N ILE A 174 -7.25 11.29 13.60
CA ILE A 174 -7.29 10.56 14.89
C ILE A 174 -5.91 10.57 15.54
N SER A 175 -4.85 10.26 14.78
CA SER A 175 -3.48 10.25 15.28
C SER A 175 -3.07 11.60 15.87
N ASP A 176 -3.31 12.71 15.16
CA ASP A 176 -3.01 14.05 15.65
C ASP A 176 -3.78 14.38 16.95
N ASN A 177 -5.06 14.03 17.03
CA ASN A 177 -5.87 14.28 18.22
C ASN A 177 -5.37 13.47 19.44
N VAL A 178 -4.94 12.22 19.23
CA VAL A 178 -4.45 11.37 20.32
C VAL A 178 -3.02 11.76 20.73
N ILE A 179 -2.12 11.94 19.77
CA ILE A 179 -0.69 12.13 20.02
C ILE A 179 -0.38 13.58 20.38
N SER A 180 -0.84 14.53 19.56
CA SER A 180 -0.51 15.96 19.72
C SER A 180 -1.40 16.64 20.76
N LYS A 181 -2.70 16.31 20.76
CA LYS A 181 -3.71 16.98 21.60
C LYS A 181 -4.06 16.21 22.87
N GLY A 182 -3.55 14.99 23.03
CA GLY A 182 -3.78 14.17 24.22
C GLY A 182 -5.26 13.82 24.45
N MET A 183 -6.08 13.85 23.40
CA MET A 183 -7.50 13.54 23.53
C MET A 183 -7.68 12.05 23.83
N PRO A 184 -8.52 11.69 24.82
CA PRO A 184 -8.81 10.30 25.07
C PRO A 184 -9.63 9.73 23.91
N LEU A 185 -9.34 8.49 23.52
CA LEU A 185 -10.30 7.71 22.74
C LEU A 185 -11.52 7.46 23.62
N GLN A 186 -12.69 7.89 23.16
CA GLN A 186 -13.95 7.68 23.87
C GLN A 186 -14.23 6.17 23.97
N LYS A 187 -14.77 5.75 25.12
CA LYS A 187 -15.13 4.36 25.41
C LYS A 187 -16.28 3.89 24.55
#